data_AF-A0A376UGC8-F1
#
_entry.id   AF-A0A376UGC8-F1
#
_cell.length_a   1.000
_cell.length_b   1.000
_cell.length_c   1.000
_cell.angle_alpha   90.00
_cell.angle_beta   90.00
_cell.angle_gamma   90.00
#
_symmetry.space_group_name_H-M   'P 1'
#
loop_
_entity.id
_entity.type
_entity.pdbx_description
1 polymer ?
#
loop_
_entity_poly.entity_id
_entity_poly.type
_entity_poly.pdbx_seq_one_letter_code
_entity_poly.pdbx_strand_id
1 'polypeptide(L)'
;MKPLSSPLQQYWQTVVERLPEPLAEKSLSAQAKSVLTFSDFVQDSVIAHPEWLTELESQSPQADEWQHYAAWLQEALSNVSDEAGLMRELRLFRRRIMVRIAWAQTLALVTEESILQQLSHLAETLIVAARDWLYDACCREWGTPCNAQGEAQPLLILGMGKLGGGELNFSSDIDLIFAWPEHGCTQGGRRELDNAQFFTRMGQRLIKVLDQPTQDGFVYRVDMRLRPFGESGPLVLSFAALEDYYQEQGRDWERYAMVKARIMGDSEGVYANELRAMLRPFVFRRYIDFSVIQSLRNMKGMIAREVRRRGLTDNIKLGAGGIRELNLSFRCSSSFAVGANRRCSRALYCQRSASLPRCICFLKTMLNNCEWRICSCGVWKTCCKALTTNKPRRFLLMSLTVRGWRGRWTLLTGRN
;
A
#
# COMPACT_ATOMS: atom_id res chain seq x y z
N MET A 1 7.97 -27.68 8.78
CA MET A 1 6.48 -27.62 8.82
C MET A 1 5.99 -28.44 10.01
N LYS A 2 5.07 -27.92 10.82
CA LYS A 2 4.46 -28.73 11.90
C LYS A 2 3.39 -29.65 11.29
N PRO A 3 3.20 -30.87 11.79
CA PRO A 3 2.09 -31.73 11.37
C PRO A 3 0.73 -31.06 11.56
N LEU A 4 -0.25 -31.39 10.72
CA LEU A 4 -1.63 -30.90 10.83
C LEU A 4 -2.21 -31.28 12.20
N SER A 5 -2.92 -30.34 12.83
CA SER A 5 -3.64 -30.58 14.09
C SER A 5 -4.87 -31.46 13.85
N SER A 6 -5.43 -32.05 14.91
CA SER A 6 -6.63 -32.91 14.81
C SER A 6 -7.79 -32.26 14.03
N PRO A 7 -8.17 -30.98 14.27
CA PRO A 7 -9.21 -30.33 13.47
C PRO A 7 -8.87 -30.22 11.98
N LEU A 8 -7.60 -29.94 11.64
CA LEU A 8 -7.16 -29.84 10.24
C LEU A 8 -7.09 -31.21 9.56
N GLN A 9 -6.77 -32.27 10.30
CA GLN A 9 -6.80 -33.64 9.77
C GLN A 9 -8.23 -34.08 9.46
N GLN A 10 -9.20 -33.74 10.32
CA GLN A 10 -10.62 -33.99 10.06
C GLN A 10 -11.10 -33.19 8.85
N TYR A 11 -10.72 -31.91 8.74
CA TYR A 11 -11.07 -31.09 7.59
C TYR A 11 -10.50 -31.65 6.28
N TRP A 12 -9.24 -32.11 6.28
CA TRP A 12 -8.60 -32.71 5.11
C TRP A 12 -9.42 -33.85 4.50
N GLN A 13 -10.06 -34.70 5.32
CA GLN A 13 -10.89 -35.79 4.80
C GLN A 13 -12.01 -35.27 3.89
N THR A 14 -12.62 -34.14 4.25
CA THR A 14 -13.66 -33.50 3.43
C THR A 14 -13.12 -32.84 2.16
N VAL A 15 -11.84 -32.42 2.17
CA VAL A 15 -11.17 -31.84 1.00
C VAL A 15 -10.89 -32.93 -0.03
N VAL A 16 -10.37 -34.10 0.38
CA VAL A 16 -10.06 -35.22 -0.52
C VAL A 16 -11.28 -35.66 -1.31
N GLU A 17 -12.46 -35.72 -0.68
CA GLU A 17 -13.71 -36.09 -1.32
C GLU A 17 -14.14 -35.13 -2.45
N ARG A 18 -13.61 -33.90 -2.46
CA ARG A 18 -13.95 -32.86 -3.43
C ARG A 18 -12.91 -32.69 -4.54
N LEU A 19 -11.74 -33.33 -4.43
CA LEU A 19 -10.69 -33.18 -5.42
C LEU A 19 -11.06 -33.91 -6.72
N PRO A 20 -10.99 -33.25 -7.88
CA PRO A 20 -11.21 -33.89 -9.17
C PRO A 20 -10.01 -34.74 -9.57
N GLU A 21 -10.23 -35.76 -10.41
CA GLU A 21 -9.13 -36.37 -11.17
C GLU A 21 -8.51 -35.30 -12.10
N PRO A 22 -7.17 -35.10 -12.14
CA PRO A 22 -6.09 -36.01 -11.74
C PRO A 22 -5.49 -35.79 -10.33
N LEU A 23 -6.09 -34.96 -9.47
CA LEU A 23 -5.58 -34.60 -8.15
C LEU A 23 -5.90 -35.68 -7.08
N ALA A 24 -5.60 -36.95 -7.38
CA ALA A 24 -5.81 -38.05 -6.46
C ALA A 24 -4.91 -37.91 -5.21
N GLU A 25 -5.39 -38.28 -4.02
CA GLU A 25 -4.62 -38.09 -2.76
C GLU A 25 -3.22 -38.73 -2.81
N LYS A 26 -3.06 -39.82 -3.56
CA LYS A 26 -1.77 -40.53 -3.71
C LYS A 26 -0.71 -39.76 -4.50
N SER A 27 -1.10 -38.84 -5.37
CA SER A 27 -0.15 -38.04 -6.15
C SER A 27 0.26 -36.74 -5.45
N LEU A 28 -0.41 -36.38 -4.36
CA LEU A 28 -0.17 -35.11 -3.66
C LEU A 28 1.02 -35.21 -2.70
N SER A 29 1.91 -34.22 -2.77
CA SER A 29 2.94 -34.07 -1.75
C SER A 29 2.35 -33.70 -0.39
N ALA A 30 3.12 -33.92 0.69
CA ALA A 30 2.73 -33.47 2.03
C ALA A 30 2.56 -31.94 2.12
N GLN A 31 3.25 -31.20 1.26
CA GLN A 31 3.13 -29.74 1.14
C GLN A 31 1.82 -29.36 0.45
N ALA A 32 1.47 -30.00 -0.67
CA ALA A 32 0.18 -29.79 -1.34
C ALA A 32 -0.98 -30.04 -0.39
N LYS A 33 -0.94 -31.17 0.33
CA LYS A 33 -1.95 -31.50 1.36
C LYS A 33 -2.10 -30.40 2.40
N SER A 34 -1.00 -29.84 2.94
CA SER A 34 -1.09 -28.81 3.97
C SER A 34 -1.64 -27.48 3.44
N VAL A 35 -1.23 -27.06 2.24
CA VAL A 35 -1.72 -25.83 1.60
C VAL A 35 -3.19 -25.94 1.27
N LEU A 36 -3.61 -27.05 0.63
CA LEU A 36 -5.00 -27.30 0.31
C LEU A 36 -5.84 -27.34 1.58
N THR A 37 -5.40 -28.01 2.64
CA THR A 37 -6.11 -27.99 3.93
C THR A 37 -6.27 -26.59 4.52
N PHE A 38 -5.29 -25.70 4.31
CA PHE A 38 -5.27 -24.37 4.92
C PHE A 38 -6.06 -23.31 4.14
N SER A 39 -6.13 -23.41 2.81
CA SER A 39 -6.66 -22.35 1.96
C SER A 39 -7.71 -22.85 0.98
N ASP A 40 -8.98 -22.52 1.26
CA ASP A 40 -10.09 -22.78 0.33
C ASP A 40 -9.90 -22.04 -1.01
N PHE A 41 -9.30 -20.84 -0.99
CA PHE A 41 -8.96 -20.12 -2.22
C PHE A 41 -8.01 -20.91 -3.13
N VAL A 42 -7.00 -21.56 -2.55
CA VAL A 42 -6.08 -22.40 -3.33
C VAL A 42 -6.81 -23.65 -3.82
N GLN A 43 -7.63 -24.29 -2.97
CA GLN A 43 -8.46 -25.44 -3.38
C GLN A 43 -9.32 -25.10 -4.61
N ASP A 44 -10.17 -24.08 -4.52
CA ASP A 44 -11.07 -23.68 -5.60
C ASP A 44 -10.30 -23.35 -6.90
N SER A 45 -9.13 -22.74 -6.76
CA SER A 45 -8.28 -22.36 -7.89
C SER A 45 -7.64 -23.56 -8.58
N VAL A 46 -7.10 -24.54 -7.83
CA VAL A 46 -6.48 -25.74 -8.42
C VAL A 46 -7.51 -26.75 -8.89
N ILE A 47 -8.73 -26.75 -8.36
CA ILE A 47 -9.84 -27.55 -8.89
C ILE A 47 -10.20 -27.07 -10.30
N ALA A 48 -10.22 -25.74 -10.50
CA ALA A 48 -10.44 -25.15 -11.81
C ALA A 48 -9.24 -25.29 -12.76
N HIS A 49 -8.01 -25.31 -12.22
CA HIS A 49 -6.75 -25.39 -12.97
C HIS A 49 -5.78 -26.40 -12.32
N PRO A 50 -5.99 -27.72 -12.50
CA PRO A 50 -5.16 -28.75 -11.88
C PRO A 50 -3.67 -28.66 -12.23
N GLU A 51 -3.36 -28.13 -13.42
CA GLU A 51 -2.00 -27.93 -13.92
C GLU A 51 -1.15 -27.03 -13.02
N TRP A 52 -1.76 -26.07 -12.30
CA TRP A 52 -1.02 -25.16 -11.42
C TRP A 52 -0.41 -25.87 -10.22
N LEU A 53 -1.04 -26.93 -9.72
CA LEU A 53 -0.49 -27.69 -8.60
C LEU A 53 0.75 -28.47 -9.02
N THR A 54 0.68 -29.12 -10.18
CA THR A 54 1.84 -29.81 -10.77
C THR A 54 2.98 -28.84 -11.05
N GLU A 55 2.68 -27.64 -11.57
CA GLU A 55 3.67 -26.59 -11.77
C GLU A 55 4.34 -26.18 -10.46
N LEU A 56 3.56 -25.93 -9.39
CA LEU A 56 4.06 -25.53 -8.07
C LEU A 56 4.98 -26.57 -7.43
N GLU A 57 4.67 -27.86 -7.61
CA GLU A 57 5.50 -28.95 -7.12
C GLU A 57 6.77 -29.13 -7.95
N SER A 58 6.71 -28.90 -9.27
CA SER A 58 7.88 -28.96 -10.16
C SER A 58 8.81 -27.76 -10.01
N GLN A 59 8.25 -26.57 -9.80
CA GLN A 59 8.95 -25.30 -9.70
C GLN A 59 8.33 -24.46 -8.58
N SER A 60 8.83 -24.70 -7.37
CA SER A 60 8.42 -23.96 -6.18
C SER A 60 8.72 -22.46 -6.31
N PRO A 61 7.81 -21.60 -5.79
CA PRO A 61 7.94 -20.16 -5.92
C PRO A 61 9.12 -19.60 -5.12
N GLN A 62 9.81 -18.63 -5.72
CA GLN A 62 10.99 -17.98 -5.15
C GLN A 62 10.69 -16.53 -4.74
N ALA A 63 11.53 -15.94 -3.88
CA ALA A 63 11.29 -14.60 -3.34
C ALA A 63 11.32 -13.50 -4.42
N ASP A 64 12.18 -13.64 -5.42
CA ASP A 64 12.45 -12.73 -6.52
C ASP A 64 11.59 -12.97 -7.76
N GLU A 65 10.64 -13.91 -7.71
CA GLU A 65 9.80 -14.29 -8.84
C GLU A 65 8.99 -13.11 -9.44
N TRP A 66 8.71 -12.09 -8.63
CA TRP A 66 8.04 -10.86 -9.08
C TRP A 66 8.76 -10.13 -10.22
N GLN A 67 10.07 -10.35 -10.39
CA GLN A 67 10.85 -9.79 -11.49
C GLN A 67 10.40 -10.33 -12.85
N HIS A 68 9.76 -11.49 -12.88
CA HIS A 68 9.32 -12.15 -14.12
C HIS A 68 7.84 -11.87 -14.45
N TYR A 69 7.06 -11.30 -13.53
CA TYR A 69 5.61 -11.14 -13.70
C TYR A 69 5.25 -10.33 -14.95
N ALA A 70 5.97 -9.26 -15.23
CA ALA A 70 5.73 -8.46 -16.43
C ALA A 70 5.96 -9.25 -17.72
N ALA A 71 7.07 -9.99 -17.81
CA ALA A 71 7.37 -10.80 -18.98
C ALA A 71 6.33 -11.91 -19.21
N TRP A 72 5.96 -12.63 -18.15
CA TRP A 72 4.94 -13.69 -18.23
C TRP A 72 3.56 -13.16 -18.61
N LEU A 73 3.19 -11.98 -18.09
CA LEU A 73 1.92 -11.36 -18.46
C LEU A 73 1.93 -10.90 -19.92
N GLN A 74 3.03 -10.31 -20.40
CA GLN A 74 3.14 -9.90 -21.80
C GLN A 74 3.07 -11.09 -22.76
N GLU A 75 3.68 -12.23 -22.39
CA GLU A 75 3.56 -13.48 -23.15
C GLU A 75 2.09 -13.94 -23.22
N ALA A 76 1.38 -13.94 -22.09
CA ALA A 76 -0.05 -14.30 -22.05
C ALA A 76 -0.94 -13.33 -22.87
N LEU A 77 -0.59 -12.05 -22.90
CA LEU A 77 -1.33 -11.02 -23.63
C LEU A 77 -1.00 -10.95 -25.13
N SER A 78 0.04 -11.66 -25.60
CA SER A 78 0.51 -11.60 -27.00
C SER A 78 -0.57 -11.92 -28.04
N ASN A 79 -1.49 -12.82 -27.72
CA ASN A 79 -2.58 -13.26 -28.60
C ASN A 79 -3.93 -12.59 -28.28
N VAL A 80 -3.94 -11.56 -27.42
CA VAL A 80 -5.17 -10.87 -27.03
C VAL A 80 -5.47 -9.72 -28.00
N SER A 81 -6.58 -9.86 -28.74
CA SER A 81 -7.01 -8.88 -29.74
C SER A 81 -8.14 -7.94 -29.27
N ASP A 82 -8.83 -8.26 -28.18
CA ASP A 82 -10.01 -7.53 -27.74
C ASP A 82 -10.07 -7.30 -26.21
N GLU A 83 -10.98 -6.41 -25.78
CA GLU A 83 -11.11 -6.03 -24.36
C GLU A 83 -11.61 -7.21 -23.51
N ALA A 84 -12.44 -8.10 -24.09
CA ALA A 84 -12.91 -9.30 -23.38
C ALA A 84 -11.77 -10.29 -23.11
N GLY A 85 -10.89 -10.52 -24.10
CA GLY A 85 -9.67 -11.30 -23.95
C GLY A 85 -8.74 -10.69 -22.90
N LEU A 86 -8.54 -9.36 -22.91
CA LEU A 86 -7.74 -8.66 -21.91
C LEU A 86 -8.31 -8.90 -20.50
N MET A 87 -9.62 -8.72 -20.32
CA MET A 87 -10.27 -8.93 -19.02
C MET A 87 -10.09 -10.36 -18.51
N ARG A 88 -10.23 -11.36 -19.38
CA ARG A 88 -10.05 -12.77 -19.05
C ARG A 88 -8.61 -13.08 -18.63
N GLU A 89 -7.63 -12.68 -19.44
CA GLU A 89 -6.22 -12.99 -19.17
C GLU A 89 -5.69 -12.29 -17.91
N LEU A 90 -6.07 -11.04 -17.66
CA LEU A 90 -5.69 -10.35 -16.41
C LEU A 90 -6.23 -11.06 -15.16
N ARG A 91 -7.45 -11.59 -15.20
CA ARG A 91 -8.07 -12.32 -14.10
C ARG A 91 -7.41 -13.67 -13.88
N LEU A 92 -7.16 -14.40 -14.96
CA LEU A 92 -6.48 -15.69 -14.93
C LEU A 92 -5.06 -15.55 -14.37
N PHE A 93 -4.29 -14.58 -14.90
CA PHE A 93 -2.94 -14.30 -14.44
C PHE A 93 -2.91 -13.90 -12.97
N ARG A 94 -3.78 -12.96 -12.55
CA ARG A 94 -3.90 -12.56 -11.15
C ARG A 94 -4.17 -13.76 -10.26
N ARG A 95 -5.11 -14.64 -10.64
CA ARG A 95 -5.46 -15.83 -9.85
C ARG A 95 -4.28 -16.79 -9.76
N ARG A 96 -3.64 -17.11 -10.89
CA ARG A 96 -2.47 -18.00 -10.96
C ARG A 96 -1.35 -17.53 -10.03
N ILE A 97 -0.94 -16.26 -10.14
CA ILE A 97 0.13 -15.72 -9.29
C ILE A 97 -0.31 -15.65 -7.82
N MET A 98 -1.56 -15.29 -7.52
CA MET A 98 -2.07 -15.28 -6.14
C MET A 98 -2.03 -16.67 -5.49
N VAL A 99 -2.28 -17.74 -6.25
CA VAL A 99 -2.11 -19.13 -5.80
C VAL A 99 -0.64 -19.41 -5.46
N ARG A 100 0.29 -18.98 -6.32
CA ARG A 100 1.74 -19.13 -6.07
C ARG A 100 2.20 -18.37 -4.83
N ILE A 101 1.72 -17.14 -4.62
CA ILE A 101 2.02 -16.34 -3.41
C ILE A 101 1.41 -17.01 -2.17
N ALA A 102 0.16 -17.48 -2.23
CA ALA A 102 -0.51 -18.16 -1.11
C ALA A 102 0.22 -19.46 -0.72
N TRP A 103 0.70 -20.21 -1.73
CA TRP A 103 1.54 -21.39 -1.53
C TRP A 103 2.82 -21.04 -0.78
N ALA A 104 3.57 -20.05 -1.27
CA ALA A 104 4.83 -19.62 -0.67
C ALA A 104 4.65 -19.15 0.78
N GLN A 105 3.59 -18.36 1.05
CA GLN A 105 3.31 -17.85 2.40
C GLN A 105 2.88 -18.95 3.36
N THR A 106 1.98 -19.85 2.94
CA THR A 106 1.44 -20.93 3.79
C THR A 106 2.55 -21.89 4.23
N LEU A 107 3.48 -22.17 3.32
CA LEU A 107 4.62 -23.05 3.57
C LEU A 107 5.83 -22.32 4.18
N ALA A 108 5.75 -21.00 4.33
CA ALA A 108 6.83 -20.12 4.76
C ALA A 108 8.13 -20.32 3.95
N LEU A 109 8.00 -20.45 2.61
CA LEU A 109 9.13 -20.61 1.69
C LEU A 109 9.92 -19.31 1.52
N VAL A 110 9.23 -18.18 1.67
CA VAL A 110 9.80 -16.83 1.54
C VAL A 110 9.36 -15.98 2.73
N THR A 111 10.04 -14.84 2.95
CA THR A 111 9.70 -13.93 4.05
C THR A 111 8.41 -13.18 3.80
N GLU A 112 7.74 -12.72 4.86
CA GLU A 112 6.53 -11.89 4.74
C GLU A 112 6.79 -10.59 3.95
N GLU A 113 7.98 -10.00 4.09
CA GLU A 113 8.40 -8.83 3.30
C GLU A 113 8.43 -9.16 1.80
N SER A 114 8.88 -10.35 1.42
CA SER A 114 8.87 -10.82 0.03
C SER A 114 7.44 -11.05 -0.47
N ILE A 115 6.54 -11.58 0.38
CA ILE A 115 5.11 -11.74 0.05
C ILE A 115 4.45 -10.39 -0.23
N LEU A 116 4.67 -9.39 0.64
CA LEU A 116 4.17 -8.02 0.43
C LEU A 116 4.70 -7.40 -0.87
N GLN A 117 5.98 -7.65 -1.17
CA GLN A 117 6.61 -7.20 -2.40
C GLN A 117 5.99 -7.86 -3.64
N GLN A 118 5.78 -9.18 -3.62
CA GLN A 118 5.15 -9.93 -4.71
C GLN A 118 3.70 -9.48 -4.95
N LEU A 119 2.90 -9.32 -3.88
CA LEU A 119 1.53 -8.82 -3.99
C LEU A 119 1.46 -7.43 -4.60
N SER A 120 2.38 -6.55 -4.19
CA SER A 120 2.42 -5.17 -4.69
C SER A 120 2.89 -5.09 -6.14
N HIS A 121 3.90 -5.88 -6.52
CA HIS A 121 4.36 -5.96 -7.91
C HIS A 121 3.34 -6.63 -8.83
N LEU A 122 2.61 -7.64 -8.37
CA LEU A 122 1.52 -8.24 -9.15
C LEU A 122 0.46 -7.19 -9.48
N ALA A 123 0.02 -6.41 -8.49
CA ALA A 123 -0.95 -5.35 -8.70
C ALA A 123 -0.44 -4.29 -9.69
N GLU A 124 0.79 -3.80 -9.50
CA GLU A 124 1.42 -2.84 -10.41
C GLU A 124 1.54 -3.38 -11.84
N THR A 125 1.99 -4.62 -12.00
CA THR A 125 2.12 -5.29 -13.31
C THR A 125 0.78 -5.34 -14.05
N LEU A 126 -0.28 -5.73 -13.35
CA LEU A 126 -1.63 -5.82 -13.93
C LEU A 126 -2.21 -4.44 -14.27
N ILE A 127 -2.00 -3.44 -13.42
CA ILE A 127 -2.45 -2.06 -13.66
C ILE A 127 -1.75 -1.47 -14.89
N VAL A 128 -0.43 -1.63 -14.98
CA VAL A 128 0.38 -1.10 -16.07
C VAL A 128 0.02 -1.79 -17.39
N ALA A 129 -0.06 -3.12 -17.41
CA ALA A 129 -0.45 -3.85 -18.62
C ALA A 129 -1.86 -3.48 -19.11
N ALA A 130 -2.82 -3.33 -18.19
CA ALA A 130 -4.17 -2.88 -18.52
C ALA A 130 -4.18 -1.45 -19.08
N ARG A 131 -3.42 -0.54 -18.46
CA ARG A 131 -3.26 0.84 -18.93
C ARG A 131 -2.70 0.88 -20.35
N ASP A 132 -1.60 0.18 -20.60
CA ASP A 132 -0.87 0.24 -21.86
C ASP A 132 -1.71 -0.33 -23.01
N TRP A 133 -2.33 -1.50 -22.79
CA TRP A 133 -3.23 -2.11 -23.78
C TRP A 133 -4.42 -1.19 -24.09
N LEU A 134 -5.04 -0.60 -23.06
CA LEU A 134 -6.18 0.32 -23.25
C LEU A 134 -5.76 1.64 -23.89
N TYR A 135 -4.56 2.13 -23.63
CA TYR A 135 -4.05 3.35 -24.26
C TYR A 135 -3.97 3.15 -25.77
N ASP A 136 -3.34 2.05 -26.19
CA ASP A 136 -3.22 1.71 -27.61
C ASP A 136 -4.57 1.48 -28.27
N ALA A 137 -5.49 0.77 -27.59
CA ALA A 137 -6.85 0.54 -28.08
C ALA A 137 -7.63 1.85 -28.25
N CYS A 138 -7.58 2.74 -27.25
CA CYS A 138 -8.24 4.04 -27.31
C CYS A 138 -7.61 4.94 -28.38
N CYS A 139 -6.29 4.90 -28.56
CA CYS A 139 -5.61 5.65 -29.62
C CYS A 139 -6.05 5.20 -31.02
N ARG A 140 -6.19 3.89 -31.25
CA ARG A 140 -6.74 3.36 -32.51
C ARG A 140 -8.18 3.79 -32.77
N GLU A 141 -8.99 3.90 -31.72
CA GLU A 141 -10.41 4.22 -31.81
C GLU A 141 -10.68 5.74 -31.96
N TRP A 142 -9.95 6.55 -31.20
CA TRP A 142 -10.25 7.98 -30.96
C TRP A 142 -9.13 8.94 -31.40
N GLY A 143 -7.99 8.40 -31.85
CA GLY A 143 -6.77 9.17 -32.10
C GLY A 143 -5.89 9.27 -30.86
N THR A 144 -4.62 9.62 -31.06
CA THR A 144 -3.63 9.77 -29.99
C THR A 144 -3.77 11.13 -29.32
N PRO A 145 -3.94 11.22 -27.99
CA PRO A 145 -4.02 12.50 -27.28
C PRO A 145 -2.66 13.20 -27.35
N CYS A 146 -2.63 14.42 -27.88
CA CYS A 146 -1.40 15.21 -28.01
C CYS A 146 -1.54 16.57 -27.31
N ASN A 147 -0.41 17.18 -26.94
CA ASN A 147 -0.36 18.59 -26.54
C ASN A 147 -0.37 19.51 -27.78
N ALA A 148 -0.27 20.82 -27.57
CA ALA A 148 -0.27 21.82 -28.64
C ALA A 148 0.92 21.66 -29.62
N GLN A 149 2.00 21.03 -29.19
CA GLN A 149 3.22 20.75 -29.96
C GLN A 149 3.13 19.42 -30.73
N GLY A 150 2.04 18.66 -30.56
CA GLY A 150 1.85 17.35 -31.19
C GLY A 150 2.50 16.19 -30.42
N GLU A 151 3.00 16.42 -29.21
CA GLU A 151 3.63 15.39 -28.39
C GLU A 151 2.56 14.56 -27.65
N ALA A 152 2.66 13.24 -27.76
CA ALA A 152 1.70 12.32 -27.17
C ALA A 152 1.67 12.41 -25.63
N GLN A 153 0.46 12.45 -25.07
CA GLN A 153 0.24 12.60 -23.64
C GLN A 153 -0.09 11.23 -23.01
N PRO A 154 0.65 10.77 -21.99
CA PRO A 154 0.37 9.51 -21.31
C PRO A 154 -0.67 9.65 -20.19
N LEU A 155 -1.34 8.55 -19.87
CA LEU A 155 -2.09 8.42 -18.60
C LEU A 155 -1.13 8.02 -17.48
N LEU A 156 -1.01 8.85 -16.45
CA LEU A 156 -0.25 8.54 -15.24
C LEU A 156 -1.17 8.04 -14.14
N ILE A 157 -0.70 7.04 -13.40
CA ILE A 157 -1.44 6.40 -12.32
C ILE A 157 -0.61 6.48 -11.05
N LEU A 158 -1.13 7.16 -10.03
CA LEU A 158 -0.59 7.12 -8.68
C LEU A 158 -1.30 6.01 -7.91
N GLY A 159 -0.56 4.99 -7.52
CA GLY A 159 -1.03 4.06 -6.50
C GLY A 159 -0.82 4.65 -5.12
N MET A 160 -1.85 4.56 -4.30
CA MET A 160 -1.95 5.19 -3.00
C MET A 160 -1.93 4.13 -1.89
N GLY A 161 -1.99 4.58 -0.64
CA GLY A 161 -2.22 3.68 0.48
C GLY A 161 -1.16 2.59 0.61
N LYS A 162 -1.59 1.33 0.61
CA LYS A 162 -0.70 0.16 0.71
C LYS A 162 0.00 -0.16 -0.59
N LEU A 163 -0.69 0.04 -1.73
CA LEU A 163 -0.13 -0.20 -3.06
C LEU A 163 1.09 0.68 -3.31
N GLY A 164 0.93 1.98 -3.10
CA GLY A 164 2.05 2.91 -3.28
C GLY A 164 3.16 2.74 -2.24
N GLY A 165 2.84 2.15 -1.08
CA GLY A 165 3.81 1.78 -0.05
C GLY A 165 4.53 0.44 -0.26
N GLY A 166 4.17 -0.35 -1.28
CA GLY A 166 4.75 -1.68 -1.50
C GLY A 166 4.37 -2.73 -0.43
N GLU A 167 3.23 -2.54 0.23
CA GLU A 167 2.77 -3.35 1.37
C GLU A 167 1.32 -3.86 1.17
N LEU A 168 0.97 -4.23 -0.05
CA LEU A 168 -0.38 -4.71 -0.39
C LEU A 168 -0.68 -6.06 0.29
N ASN A 169 -1.92 -6.26 0.76
CA ASN A 169 -2.38 -7.57 1.27
C ASN A 169 -3.24 -8.30 0.22
N PHE A 170 -3.40 -9.63 0.36
CA PHE A 170 -4.19 -10.51 -0.51
C PHE A 170 -5.56 -9.99 -0.98
N SER A 171 -6.33 -9.37 -0.08
CA SER A 171 -7.67 -8.88 -0.35
C SER A 171 -7.77 -7.35 -0.16
N SER A 172 -6.71 -6.61 -0.43
CA SER A 172 -6.75 -5.14 -0.40
C SER A 172 -7.32 -4.59 -1.70
N ASP A 173 -8.14 -3.55 -1.58
CA ASP A 173 -8.51 -2.69 -2.69
C ASP A 173 -7.26 -1.91 -3.18
N ILE A 174 -7.26 -1.50 -4.44
CA ILE A 174 -6.21 -0.64 -5.00
C ILE A 174 -6.70 0.81 -5.04
N ASP A 175 -6.10 1.65 -4.21
CA ASP A 175 -6.39 3.07 -4.15
C ASP A 175 -5.61 3.78 -5.27
N LEU A 176 -6.29 4.39 -6.26
CA LEU A 176 -5.65 5.02 -7.42
C LEU A 176 -6.05 6.48 -7.61
N ILE A 177 -5.15 7.28 -8.18
CA ILE A 177 -5.41 8.62 -8.71
C ILE A 177 -4.87 8.67 -10.14
N PHE A 178 -5.69 9.17 -11.07
CA PHE A 178 -5.30 9.30 -12.48
C PHE A 178 -4.98 10.75 -12.82
N ALA A 179 -3.92 10.94 -13.60
CA ALA A 179 -3.50 12.25 -14.08
C ALA A 179 -2.98 12.19 -15.51
N TRP A 180 -3.05 13.31 -16.23
CA TRP A 180 -2.32 13.50 -17.49
C TRP A 180 -1.57 14.84 -17.46
N PRO A 181 -0.54 15.05 -18.29
CA PRO A 181 0.30 16.24 -18.18
C PRO A 181 -0.38 17.49 -18.74
N GLU A 182 -0.58 17.55 -20.06
CA GLU A 182 -0.94 18.79 -20.75
C GLU A 182 -2.32 18.74 -21.44
N HIS A 183 -2.94 19.91 -21.57
CA HIS A 183 -4.16 20.07 -22.36
C HIS A 183 -3.86 19.98 -23.87
N GLY A 184 -4.89 19.62 -24.63
CA GLY A 184 -4.79 19.44 -26.07
C GLY A 184 -5.91 18.53 -26.56
N CYS A 185 -5.69 17.94 -27.72
CA CYS A 185 -6.69 17.15 -28.40
C CYS A 185 -6.09 15.93 -29.12
N THR A 186 -6.94 14.97 -29.44
CA THR A 186 -6.53 13.76 -30.16
C THR A 186 -6.21 14.04 -31.63
N GLN A 187 -5.13 13.44 -32.11
CA GLN A 187 -4.69 13.49 -33.51
C GLN A 187 -4.79 12.10 -34.17
N GLY A 188 -5.06 12.06 -35.47
CA GLY A 188 -5.15 10.81 -36.25
C GLY A 188 -6.44 10.01 -36.06
N GLY A 189 -7.39 10.48 -35.23
CA GLY A 189 -8.71 9.90 -35.08
C GLY A 189 -9.72 10.38 -36.13
N ARG A 190 -10.88 9.72 -36.22
CA ARG A 190 -12.00 10.16 -37.10
C ARG A 190 -12.55 11.55 -36.73
N ARG A 191 -12.46 11.91 -35.46
CA ARG A 191 -12.88 13.19 -34.89
C ARG A 191 -11.89 13.59 -33.80
N GLU A 192 -11.64 14.89 -33.71
CA GLU A 192 -10.86 15.47 -32.63
C GLU A 192 -11.63 15.36 -31.31
N LEU A 193 -10.98 14.85 -30.28
CA LEU A 193 -11.51 14.75 -28.92
C LEU A 193 -10.58 15.50 -27.97
N ASP A 194 -11.18 16.26 -27.06
CA ASP A 194 -10.44 16.92 -25.99
C ASP A 194 -9.74 15.88 -25.08
N ASN A 195 -8.50 16.17 -24.66
CA ASN A 195 -7.71 15.25 -23.83
C ASN A 195 -8.42 14.88 -22.52
N ALA A 196 -9.14 15.81 -21.87
CA ALA A 196 -9.88 15.49 -20.65
C ALA A 196 -11.00 14.48 -20.91
N GLN A 197 -11.67 14.58 -22.07
CA GLN A 197 -12.69 13.59 -22.47
C GLN A 197 -12.06 12.23 -22.81
N PHE A 198 -10.94 12.23 -23.55
CA PHE A 198 -10.20 11.02 -23.88
C PHE A 198 -9.79 10.26 -22.61
N PHE A 199 -9.09 10.92 -21.69
CA PHE A 199 -8.59 10.28 -20.47
C PHE A 199 -9.72 9.91 -19.51
N THR A 200 -10.82 10.67 -19.45
CA THR A 200 -11.98 10.29 -18.65
C THR A 200 -12.59 8.97 -19.16
N ARG A 201 -12.78 8.82 -20.47
CA ARG A 201 -13.31 7.58 -21.07
C ARG A 201 -12.34 6.41 -20.90
N MET A 202 -11.05 6.64 -21.14
CA MET A 202 -10.00 5.64 -20.92
C MET A 202 -9.94 5.20 -19.45
N GLY A 203 -9.99 6.14 -18.51
CA GLY A 203 -10.00 5.86 -17.07
C GLY A 203 -11.21 5.02 -16.63
N GLN A 204 -12.39 5.30 -17.19
CA GLN A 204 -13.59 4.47 -16.95
C GLN A 204 -13.41 3.03 -17.48
N ARG A 205 -12.84 2.87 -18.68
CA ARG A 205 -12.52 1.54 -19.25
C ARG A 205 -11.49 0.81 -18.38
N LEU A 206 -10.47 1.50 -17.89
CA LEU A 206 -9.45 0.92 -17.03
C LEU A 206 -10.05 0.40 -15.71
N ILE A 207 -10.91 1.18 -15.05
CA ILE A 207 -11.61 0.74 -13.85
C ILE A 207 -12.48 -0.48 -14.15
N LYS A 208 -13.24 -0.46 -15.25
CA LYS A 208 -14.07 -1.57 -15.68
C LYS A 208 -13.25 -2.85 -15.88
N VAL A 209 -12.12 -2.77 -16.60
CA VAL A 209 -11.26 -3.93 -16.88
C VAL A 209 -10.72 -4.55 -15.59
N LEU A 210 -10.34 -3.72 -14.61
CA LEU A 210 -9.76 -4.18 -13.33
C LEU A 210 -10.82 -4.70 -12.34
N ASP A 211 -11.95 -4.00 -12.20
CA ASP A 211 -12.90 -4.19 -11.08
C ASP A 211 -14.12 -5.05 -11.46
N GLN A 212 -14.63 -4.93 -12.71
CA GLN A 212 -15.92 -5.54 -13.07
C GLN A 212 -15.92 -7.06 -12.83
N PRO A 213 -16.85 -7.61 -12.03
CA PRO A 213 -16.99 -9.06 -11.91
C PRO A 213 -17.42 -9.70 -13.25
N THR A 214 -16.70 -10.73 -13.69
CA THR A 214 -17.02 -11.60 -14.84
C THR A 214 -17.11 -13.06 -14.38
N GLN A 215 -17.35 -14.01 -15.29
CA GLN A 215 -17.25 -15.44 -14.97
C GLN A 215 -15.87 -15.84 -14.43
N ASP A 216 -14.81 -15.10 -14.78
CA ASP A 216 -13.44 -15.32 -14.32
C ASP A 216 -13.13 -14.56 -13.01
N GLY A 217 -14.13 -13.90 -12.41
CA GLY A 217 -13.99 -13.07 -11.22
C GLY A 217 -13.60 -11.62 -11.55
N PHE A 218 -12.70 -11.04 -10.76
CA PHE A 218 -12.21 -9.67 -10.93
C PHE A 218 -10.70 -9.61 -10.65
N VAL A 219 -10.01 -8.55 -11.12
CA VAL A 219 -8.57 -8.39 -10.91
C VAL A 219 -8.34 -7.77 -9.52
N TYR A 220 -8.81 -6.54 -9.33
CA TYR A 220 -8.81 -5.82 -8.06
C TYR A 220 -10.00 -4.86 -7.99
N ARG A 221 -10.53 -4.67 -6.78
CA ARG A 221 -11.47 -3.60 -6.51
C ARG A 221 -10.73 -2.27 -6.52
N VAL A 222 -11.25 -1.28 -7.24
CA VAL A 222 -10.58 0.00 -7.44
C VAL A 222 -11.25 1.07 -6.58
N ASP A 223 -10.48 1.72 -5.71
CA ASP A 223 -10.95 2.88 -4.94
C ASP A 223 -10.34 4.18 -5.48
N MET A 224 -11.20 5.05 -6.01
CA MET A 224 -10.82 6.35 -6.58
C MET A 224 -11.09 7.53 -5.62
N ARG A 225 -11.47 7.28 -4.36
CA ARG A 225 -11.94 8.32 -3.42
C ARG A 225 -10.85 9.27 -2.92
N LEU A 226 -9.59 8.88 -3.04
CA LEU A 226 -8.45 9.70 -2.63
C LEU A 226 -8.08 10.78 -3.66
N ARG A 227 -8.72 10.80 -4.83
CA ARG A 227 -8.48 11.83 -5.85
C ARG A 227 -8.98 13.21 -5.39
N PRO A 228 -8.43 14.31 -5.94
CA PRO A 228 -8.94 15.66 -5.72
C PRO A 228 -10.47 15.75 -5.84
N PHE A 229 -11.10 16.48 -4.91
CA PHE A 229 -12.56 16.61 -4.79
C PHE A 229 -13.33 15.30 -4.49
N GLY A 230 -12.64 14.18 -4.23
CA GLY A 230 -13.25 12.91 -3.84
C GLY A 230 -14.20 12.35 -4.90
N GLU A 231 -15.31 11.75 -4.47
CA GLU A 231 -16.28 11.12 -5.38
C GLU A 231 -16.96 12.11 -6.34
N SER A 232 -17.10 13.38 -5.94
CA SER A 232 -17.74 14.43 -6.75
C SER A 232 -16.76 15.06 -7.76
N GLY A 233 -15.47 14.74 -7.69
CA GLY A 233 -14.45 15.27 -8.58
C GLY A 233 -14.40 14.57 -9.95
N PRO A 234 -13.74 15.22 -10.93
CA PRO A 234 -13.40 14.57 -12.19
C PRO A 234 -12.59 13.29 -11.92
N LEU A 235 -12.74 12.31 -12.79
CA LEU A 235 -12.07 11.01 -12.63
C LEU A 235 -10.56 11.12 -12.82
N VAL A 236 -10.14 11.98 -13.75
CA VAL A 236 -8.77 12.23 -14.13
C VAL A 236 -8.54 13.75 -14.10
N LEU A 237 -7.35 14.20 -13.70
CA LEU A 237 -6.99 15.61 -13.68
C LEU A 237 -5.73 15.87 -14.52
N SER A 238 -5.69 17.01 -15.22
CA SER A 238 -4.45 17.57 -15.78
C SER A 238 -3.48 17.94 -14.66
N PHE A 239 -2.19 18.02 -14.93
CA PHE A 239 -1.20 18.48 -13.96
C PHE A 239 -1.51 19.88 -13.40
N ALA A 240 -1.91 20.82 -14.25
CA ALA A 240 -2.29 22.17 -13.82
C ALA A 240 -3.41 22.14 -12.76
N ALA A 241 -4.53 21.48 -13.07
CA ALA A 241 -5.64 21.33 -12.11
C ALA A 241 -5.26 20.58 -10.82
N LEU A 242 -4.33 19.62 -10.92
CA LEU A 242 -3.81 18.88 -9.77
C LEU A 242 -2.95 19.77 -8.86
N GLU A 243 -2.10 20.60 -9.48
CA GLU A 243 -1.27 21.59 -8.80
C GLU A 243 -2.14 22.62 -8.07
N ASP A 244 -3.09 23.24 -8.78
CA ASP A 244 -4.01 24.24 -8.23
C ASP A 244 -4.75 23.69 -7.01
N TYR A 245 -5.29 22.47 -7.12
CA TYR A 245 -6.01 21.83 -6.00
C TYR A 245 -5.13 21.66 -4.77
N TYR A 246 -3.92 21.10 -4.93
CA TYR A 246 -3.07 20.83 -3.78
C TYR A 246 -2.43 22.08 -3.18
N GLN A 247 -2.22 23.13 -3.99
CA GLN A 247 -1.74 24.42 -3.51
C GLN A 247 -2.83 25.17 -2.72
N GLU A 248 -4.06 25.23 -3.24
CA GLU A 248 -5.11 26.08 -2.67
C GLU A 248 -5.99 25.36 -1.65
N GLN A 249 -6.37 24.11 -1.92
CA GLN A 249 -7.42 23.39 -1.18
C GLN A 249 -6.90 22.18 -0.39
N GLY A 250 -5.66 21.78 -0.63
CA GLY A 250 -5.08 20.56 -0.07
C GLY A 250 -5.04 20.54 1.46
N ARG A 251 -5.73 19.56 2.05
CA ARG A 251 -5.89 19.37 3.50
C ARG A 251 -4.76 18.57 4.10
N ASP A 252 -4.56 18.69 5.41
CA ASP A 252 -3.48 17.99 6.11
C ASP A 252 -3.57 16.47 5.98
N TRP A 253 -4.78 15.90 6.05
CA TRP A 253 -4.96 14.46 5.90
C TRP A 253 -4.55 13.97 4.50
N GLU A 254 -4.75 14.78 3.45
CA GLU A 254 -4.34 14.47 2.07
C GLU A 254 -2.83 14.45 1.96
N ARG A 255 -2.13 15.38 2.63
CA ARG A 255 -0.65 15.35 2.71
C ARG A 255 -0.17 14.02 3.28
N TYR A 256 -0.78 13.53 4.36
CA TYR A 256 -0.41 12.24 4.94
C TYR A 256 -0.73 11.07 4.03
N ALA A 257 -1.82 11.11 3.26
CA ALA A 257 -2.15 10.10 2.27
C ALA A 257 -1.07 10.04 1.18
N MET A 258 -0.68 11.20 0.65
CA MET A 258 0.29 11.38 -0.43
C MET A 258 1.73 10.98 -0.06
N VAL A 259 2.07 10.82 1.23
CA VAL A 259 3.38 10.26 1.65
C VAL A 259 3.66 8.88 1.04
N LYS A 260 2.60 8.08 0.80
CA LYS A 260 2.72 6.75 0.16
C LYS A 260 2.29 6.78 -1.31
N ALA A 261 2.11 7.95 -1.93
CA ALA A 261 1.80 8.02 -3.35
C ALA A 261 3.02 7.58 -4.17
N ARG A 262 2.82 6.67 -5.12
CA ARG A 262 3.86 6.21 -6.04
C ARG A 262 3.29 6.09 -7.44
N ILE A 263 4.04 6.58 -8.43
CA ILE A 263 3.70 6.39 -9.85
C ILE A 263 3.87 4.91 -10.19
N MET A 264 2.87 4.31 -10.83
CA MET A 264 2.87 2.92 -11.28
C MET A 264 3.50 2.81 -12.67
N GLY A 265 4.38 1.83 -12.86
CA GLY A 265 5.12 1.62 -14.12
C GLY A 265 6.38 2.46 -14.22
N ASP A 266 6.72 2.93 -15.43
CA ASP A 266 7.89 3.80 -15.62
C ASP A 266 7.73 5.11 -14.84
N SER A 267 8.67 5.34 -13.93
CA SER A 267 8.66 6.49 -13.00
C SER A 267 9.82 7.45 -13.22
N GLU A 268 10.62 7.22 -14.27
CA GLU A 268 11.80 8.03 -14.62
C GLU A 268 11.57 8.97 -15.82
N GLY A 269 10.43 8.85 -16.51
CA GLY A 269 10.05 9.75 -17.61
C GLY A 269 9.90 11.22 -17.20
N VAL A 270 9.94 12.11 -18.19
CA VAL A 270 9.85 13.58 -17.99
C VAL A 270 8.61 13.97 -17.19
N TYR A 271 7.43 13.51 -17.62
CA TYR A 271 6.16 13.79 -16.93
C TYR A 271 6.06 13.14 -15.54
N ALA A 272 6.70 11.99 -15.33
CA ALA A 272 6.78 11.37 -14.01
C ALA A 272 7.60 12.22 -13.03
N ASN A 273 8.72 12.77 -13.50
CA ASN A 273 9.57 13.67 -12.73
C ASN A 273 8.88 15.00 -12.43
N GLU A 274 8.16 15.55 -13.41
CA GLU A 274 7.36 16.77 -13.25
C GLU A 274 6.27 16.60 -12.18
N LEU A 275 5.46 15.53 -12.27
CA LEU A 275 4.44 15.22 -11.26
C LEU A 275 5.07 15.06 -9.86
N ARG A 276 6.21 14.38 -9.77
CA ARG A 276 6.93 14.21 -8.50
C ARG A 276 7.44 15.53 -7.95
N ALA A 277 7.94 16.42 -8.81
CA ALA A 277 8.42 17.74 -8.42
C ALA A 277 7.26 18.63 -7.93
N MET A 278 6.11 18.59 -8.60
CA MET A 278 4.88 19.30 -8.23
C MET A 278 4.32 18.83 -6.87
N LEU A 279 4.24 17.52 -6.65
CA LEU A 279 3.67 16.96 -5.41
C LEU A 279 4.59 17.10 -4.19
N ARG A 280 5.91 17.15 -4.40
CA ARG A 280 6.89 17.14 -3.30
C ARG A 280 6.73 18.32 -2.31
N PRO A 281 6.57 19.59 -2.73
CA PRO A 281 6.30 20.71 -1.83
C PRO A 281 5.02 20.57 -1.03
N PHE A 282 3.97 19.99 -1.64
CA PHE A 282 2.68 19.77 -0.97
C PHE A 282 2.82 18.74 0.17
N VAL A 283 3.48 17.61 -0.12
CA VAL A 283 3.67 16.51 0.84
C VAL A 283 4.66 16.88 1.94
N PHE A 284 5.81 17.44 1.56
CA PHE A 284 6.91 17.72 2.47
C PHE A 284 7.10 19.22 2.64
N ARG A 285 6.36 19.79 3.61
CA ARG A 285 6.48 21.20 3.95
C ARG A 285 7.88 21.55 4.42
N ARG A 286 8.37 22.70 3.98
CA ARG A 286 9.66 23.25 4.42
C ARG A 286 9.64 23.77 5.86
N TYR A 287 8.47 24.21 6.33
CA TYR A 287 8.27 24.73 7.67
C TYR A 287 7.16 23.96 8.36
N ILE A 288 7.40 23.61 9.62
CA ILE A 288 6.43 22.91 10.45
C ILE A 288 6.20 23.74 11.70
N ASP A 289 4.99 24.28 11.81
CA ASP A 289 4.54 25.05 12.95
C ASP A 289 3.70 24.18 13.91
N PHE A 290 3.24 24.81 15.00
CA PHE A 290 2.41 24.15 16.00
C PHE A 290 1.05 23.70 15.46
N SER A 291 0.50 24.38 14.44
CA SER A 291 -0.80 24.05 13.85
C SER A 291 -0.78 22.66 13.19
N VAL A 292 0.33 22.30 12.53
CA VAL A 292 0.52 20.98 11.93
C VAL A 292 0.53 19.87 12.98
N ILE A 293 1.23 20.09 14.09
CA ILE A 293 1.30 19.14 15.20
C ILE A 293 -0.10 18.97 15.82
N GLN A 294 -0.85 20.06 15.98
CA GLN A 294 -2.19 20.00 16.53
C GLN A 294 -3.17 19.28 15.59
N SER A 295 -3.07 19.50 14.28
CA SER A 295 -3.85 18.78 13.26
C SER A 295 -3.63 17.26 13.34
N LEU A 296 -2.37 16.82 13.46
CA LEU A 296 -2.00 15.42 13.68
C LEU A 296 -2.59 14.83 14.95
N ARG A 297 -2.52 15.57 16.06
CA ARG A 297 -3.14 15.15 17.33
C ARG A 297 -4.65 15.02 17.19
N ASN A 298 -5.31 15.95 16.49
CA ASN A 298 -6.75 15.92 16.27
C ASN A 298 -7.15 14.67 15.46
N MET A 299 -6.41 14.34 14.41
CA MET A 299 -6.64 13.10 13.64
C MET A 299 -6.41 11.83 14.47
N LYS A 300 -5.32 11.77 15.24
CA LYS A 300 -5.08 10.65 16.16
C LYS A 300 -6.22 10.51 17.17
N GLY A 301 -6.67 11.61 17.74
CA GLY A 301 -7.80 11.65 18.67
C GLY A 301 -9.11 11.18 18.04
N MET A 302 -9.36 11.55 16.78
CA MET A 302 -10.52 11.08 16.02
C MET A 302 -10.50 9.56 15.83
N ILE A 303 -9.36 9.00 15.42
CA ILE A 303 -9.18 7.55 15.28
C ILE A 303 -9.42 6.85 16.63
N ALA A 304 -8.80 7.33 17.71
CA ALA A 304 -8.96 6.74 19.03
C ALA A 304 -10.39 6.82 19.59
N ARG A 305 -11.16 7.87 19.24
CA ARG A 305 -12.59 7.95 19.56
C ARG A 305 -13.38 6.91 18.78
N GLU A 306 -13.06 6.71 17.51
CA GLU A 306 -13.75 5.74 16.65
C GLU A 306 -13.53 4.29 17.12
N VAL A 307 -12.29 3.93 17.50
CA VAL A 307 -11.98 2.61 18.06
C VAL A 307 -12.82 2.34 19.32
N ARG A 308 -12.87 3.32 20.23
CA ARG A 308 -13.65 3.23 21.46
C ARG A 308 -15.15 3.12 21.18
N ARG A 309 -15.66 3.93 20.25
CA ARG A 309 -17.08 3.94 19.86
C ARG A 309 -17.54 2.60 19.32
N ARG A 310 -16.70 1.92 18.53
CA ARG A 310 -17.04 0.63 17.92
C ARG A 310 -16.69 -0.58 18.80
N GLY A 311 -16.03 -0.40 19.94
CA GLY A 311 -15.66 -1.52 20.84
C GLY A 311 -14.77 -2.57 20.17
N LEU A 312 -13.87 -2.17 19.27
CA LEU A 312 -13.07 -3.11 18.47
C LEU A 312 -11.92 -3.72 19.29
N THR A 313 -12.14 -4.88 19.92
CA THR A 313 -11.13 -5.58 20.75
C THR A 313 -10.29 -6.60 19.99
N ASP A 314 -10.83 -7.22 18.93
CA ASP A 314 -10.15 -8.28 18.16
C ASP A 314 -9.98 -7.93 16.67
N ASN A 315 -9.85 -6.63 16.37
CA ASN A 315 -9.62 -6.15 15.01
C ASN A 315 -8.16 -5.76 14.79
N ILE A 316 -7.42 -6.58 14.04
CA ILE A 316 -5.98 -6.37 13.77
C ILE A 316 -5.71 -5.00 13.09
N LYS A 317 -6.64 -4.51 12.26
CA LYS A 317 -6.47 -3.26 11.50
C LYS A 317 -6.87 -2.03 12.30
N LEU A 318 -8.04 -2.07 12.94
CA LEU A 318 -8.72 -0.92 13.54
C LEU A 318 -8.72 -0.92 15.07
N GLY A 319 -8.33 -2.00 15.73
CA GLY A 319 -8.19 -2.05 17.18
C GLY A 319 -7.07 -1.14 17.70
N ALA A 320 -7.03 -0.93 19.01
CA ALA A 320 -5.97 -0.16 19.65
C ALA A 320 -4.60 -0.84 19.42
N GLY A 321 -3.59 -0.08 19.00
CA GLY A 321 -2.29 -0.64 18.61
C GLY A 321 -2.30 -1.40 17.27
N GLY A 322 -3.42 -1.41 16.55
CA GLY A 322 -3.55 -2.08 15.27
C GLY A 322 -2.76 -1.41 14.13
N ILE A 323 -2.80 -2.06 12.96
CA ILE A 323 -2.04 -1.65 11.76
C ILE A 323 -2.30 -0.17 11.38
N ARG A 324 -3.52 0.34 11.57
CA ARG A 324 -3.85 1.75 11.26
C ARG A 324 -3.10 2.75 12.15
N GLU A 325 -2.94 2.46 13.43
CA GLU A 325 -2.27 3.35 14.37
C GLU A 325 -0.74 3.39 14.16
N LEU A 326 -0.15 2.22 13.85
CA LEU A 326 1.25 2.12 13.44
C LEU A 326 1.52 2.91 12.16
N ASN A 327 0.66 2.75 11.16
CA ASN A 327 0.76 3.49 9.90
C ASN A 327 0.67 5.01 10.07
N LEU A 328 -0.23 5.49 10.94
CA LEU A 328 -0.34 6.91 11.25
C LEU A 328 0.97 7.42 11.89
N SER A 329 1.53 6.67 12.81
CA SER A 329 2.77 7.03 13.52
C SER A 329 3.97 7.13 12.56
N PHE A 330 4.06 6.20 11.60
CA PHE A 330 5.10 6.22 10.57
C PHE A 330 4.94 7.40 9.61
N ARG A 331 3.73 7.60 9.03
CA ARG A 331 3.44 8.73 8.11
C ARG A 331 3.71 10.08 8.76
N CYS A 332 3.35 10.22 10.04
CA CYS A 332 3.65 11.38 10.85
C CYS A 332 5.17 11.62 10.88
N SER A 333 5.95 10.62 11.30
CA SER A 333 7.42 10.72 11.39
C SER A 333 8.09 11.10 10.06
N SER A 334 7.68 10.48 8.94
CA SER A 334 8.23 10.78 7.62
C SER A 334 7.97 12.22 7.18
N SER A 335 6.79 12.76 7.50
CA SER A 335 6.43 14.15 7.17
C SER A 335 7.33 15.17 7.89
N PHE A 336 7.75 14.88 9.14
CA PHE A 336 8.67 15.76 9.88
C PHE A 336 10.13 15.61 9.43
N ALA A 337 10.58 14.39 9.16
CA ALA A 337 11.99 14.10 8.88
C ALA A 337 12.48 14.77 7.57
N VAL A 338 11.64 14.79 6.53
CA VAL A 338 12.03 15.32 5.21
C VAL A 338 12.03 16.86 5.18
N GLY A 339 11.10 17.52 5.89
CA GLY A 339 11.01 18.97 5.98
C GLY A 339 12.14 19.64 6.78
N ALA A 340 12.69 18.93 7.78
CA ALA A 340 13.67 19.47 8.72
C ALA A 340 15.11 19.61 8.14
N ASN A 341 15.39 19.06 6.96
CA ASN A 341 16.75 18.77 6.48
C ASN A 341 17.60 19.99 6.08
N ARG A 342 17.17 21.25 6.30
CA ARG A 342 18.03 22.44 6.06
C ARG A 342 18.04 23.54 7.14
N ARG A 343 17.16 23.53 8.15
CA ARG A 343 17.16 24.59 9.20
C ARG A 343 16.90 24.15 10.64
N CYS A 344 16.50 22.90 10.91
CA CYS A 344 16.51 22.38 12.28
C CYS A 344 17.92 22.25 12.87
N SER A 345 18.97 22.50 12.09
CA SER A 345 20.36 22.51 12.51
C SER A 345 20.79 23.73 13.34
N ARG A 346 19.91 24.67 13.73
CA ARG A 346 20.33 25.76 14.66
C ARG A 346 19.62 25.78 16.02
N ALA A 347 18.49 25.09 16.17
CA ALA A 347 17.87 24.88 17.48
C ALA A 347 18.14 23.47 18.07
N LEU A 348 18.61 22.52 17.24
CA LEU A 348 19.01 21.16 17.67
C LEU A 348 20.53 20.96 17.68
N TYR A 349 21.33 22.02 17.60
CA TYR A 349 22.79 21.95 17.67
C TYR A 349 23.29 21.82 19.11
N CYS A 350 22.84 20.78 19.79
CA CYS A 350 23.58 20.20 20.90
C CYS A 350 23.27 18.71 20.94
N GLN A 351 23.99 17.95 20.10
CA GLN A 351 24.53 16.59 20.33
C GLN A 351 24.60 15.80 19.01
N ARG A 352 25.84 15.67 18.51
CA ARG A 352 26.24 14.77 17.44
C ARG A 352 25.78 13.34 17.73
N SER A 353 24.85 12.82 16.92
CA SER A 353 24.65 11.41 16.52
C SER A 353 23.20 11.26 16.02
N ALA A 354 23.02 11.44 14.71
CA ALA A 354 21.77 11.15 14.04
C ALA A 354 21.56 9.63 14.03
N SER A 355 20.57 9.15 14.81
CA SER A 355 20.04 7.80 14.71
C SER A 355 18.51 7.90 14.73
N LEU A 356 17.85 7.25 13.75
CA LEU A 356 16.39 7.09 13.62
C LEU A 356 15.62 6.96 14.95
N PRO A 357 16.08 6.19 15.96
CA PRO A 357 15.38 6.06 17.24
C PRO A 357 15.12 7.37 18.00
N ARG A 358 15.93 8.43 17.81
CA ARG A 358 15.73 9.71 18.52
C ARG A 358 14.57 10.54 17.97
N CYS A 359 14.32 10.50 16.66
CA CYS A 359 13.17 11.18 16.05
C CYS A 359 11.85 10.54 16.50
N ILE A 360 11.82 9.20 16.59
CA ILE A 360 10.65 8.43 17.06
C ILE A 360 10.31 8.78 18.51
N CYS A 361 11.32 8.96 19.38
CA CYS A 361 11.12 9.32 20.78
C CYS A 361 10.55 10.74 20.94
N PHE A 362 11.04 11.70 20.14
CA PHE A 362 10.54 13.07 20.10
C PHE A 362 9.08 13.14 19.62
N LEU A 363 8.73 12.38 18.58
CA LEU A 363 7.36 12.28 18.06
C LEU A 363 6.39 11.59 19.03
N LYS A 364 6.81 10.51 19.71
CA LYS A 364 5.99 9.87 20.75
C LYS A 364 5.67 10.83 21.89
N THR A 365 6.63 11.66 22.28
CA THR A 365 6.47 12.68 23.33
C THR A 365 5.52 13.79 22.89
N MET A 366 5.66 14.27 21.64
CA MET A 366 4.78 15.27 21.03
C MET A 366 3.34 14.78 20.86
N LEU A 367 3.11 13.53 20.43
CA LEU A 367 1.77 13.02 20.13
C LEU A 367 0.97 12.55 21.36
N ASN A 368 1.61 12.39 22.52
CA ASN A 368 0.99 11.83 23.73
C ASN A 368 0.88 12.82 24.92
N ASN A 369 0.89 14.14 24.70
CA ASN A 369 0.77 15.15 25.77
C ASN A 369 1.75 14.96 26.94
N CYS A 370 3.04 14.78 26.67
CA CYS A 370 4.05 14.85 27.73
C CYS A 370 4.36 16.33 28.04
N GLU A 371 4.11 16.77 29.28
CA GLU A 371 4.55 18.08 29.77
C GLU A 371 6.08 18.10 29.92
N TRP A 372 6.72 19.12 29.36
CA TRP A 372 8.12 19.42 29.65
C TRP A 372 8.20 20.23 30.94
N ARG A 373 8.88 19.70 31.96
CA ARG A 373 9.33 20.50 33.12
C ARG A 373 10.84 20.68 33.04
N ILE A 374 11.29 21.93 33.06
CA ILE A 374 12.69 22.28 33.25
C ILE A 374 13.05 21.89 34.68
N CYS A 375 13.93 20.90 34.83
CA CYS A 375 14.55 20.58 36.11
C CYS A 375 15.82 21.43 36.22
N SER A 376 16.07 22.02 37.38
CA SER A 376 17.17 22.94 37.72
C SER A 376 18.60 22.39 37.54
N CYS A 377 18.76 21.21 36.93
CA CYS A 377 20.04 20.55 36.64
C CYS A 377 20.37 20.44 35.13
N GLY A 378 19.64 21.12 34.23
CA GLY A 378 20.00 21.20 32.81
C GLY A 378 19.82 19.90 31.99
N VAL A 379 19.15 18.88 32.54
CA VAL A 379 18.83 17.62 31.84
C VAL A 379 17.33 17.52 31.57
N TRP A 380 16.96 17.41 30.29
CA TRP A 380 15.57 17.22 29.85
C TRP A 380 15.08 15.80 30.20
N LYS A 381 14.06 15.69 31.06
CA LYS A 381 13.39 14.41 31.40
C LYS A 381 11.98 14.38 30.82
N THR A 382 11.64 13.34 30.05
CA THR A 382 10.27 13.05 29.62
C THR A 382 9.43 12.50 30.77
N CYS A 383 8.40 13.23 31.19
CA CYS A 383 7.45 12.78 32.19
C CYS A 383 6.17 12.31 31.47
N CYS A 384 5.99 10.99 31.32
CA CYS A 384 4.73 10.42 30.84
C CYS A 384 3.71 10.41 31.99
N LYS A 385 2.68 11.26 31.93
CA LYS A 385 1.48 11.11 32.77
C LYS A 385 0.74 9.85 32.31
N ALA A 386 0.82 8.77 33.08
CA ALA A 386 -0.04 7.60 32.90
C ALA A 386 -1.48 7.99 33.29
N LEU A 387 -2.35 8.15 32.29
CA LEU A 387 -3.80 8.17 32.47
C LEU A 387 -4.26 6.73 32.72
N THR A 388 -4.55 6.37 33.97
CA THR A 388 -5.82 5.75 34.42
C THR A 388 -5.74 5.13 35.83
N THR A 389 -6.83 5.31 36.58
CA THR A 389 -7.33 4.60 37.78
C THR A 389 -6.85 5.03 39.18
N ASN A 390 -7.85 5.28 40.04
CA ASN A 390 -7.79 5.56 41.47
C ASN A 390 -6.96 4.52 42.24
N LYS A 391 -5.74 4.87 42.69
CA LYS A 391 -5.03 4.34 43.87
C LYS A 391 -3.69 5.11 44.06
N PRO A 392 -3.09 5.10 45.28
CA PRO A 392 -2.08 6.09 45.67
C PRO A 392 -0.77 5.97 44.88
N ARG A 393 -0.16 7.15 44.66
CA ARG A 393 0.98 7.43 43.78
C ARG A 393 2.19 6.53 44.07
N ARG A 394 2.66 5.78 43.07
CA ARG A 394 4.04 5.27 42.96
C ARG A 394 4.70 5.87 41.72
N PHE A 395 5.81 6.57 41.91
CA PHE A 395 6.63 7.07 40.81
C PHE A 395 7.50 5.93 40.28
N LEU A 396 7.40 5.61 38.99
CA LEU A 396 8.37 4.73 38.32
C LEU A 396 9.55 5.59 37.84
N LEU A 397 10.72 5.38 38.43
CA LEU A 397 12.00 5.85 37.90
C LEU A 397 12.57 4.77 36.97
N MET A 398 12.61 5.03 35.66
CA MET A 398 13.39 4.22 34.71
C MET A 398 14.67 4.99 34.36
N SER A 399 15.83 4.45 34.74
CA SER A 399 17.13 4.86 34.20
C SER A 399 17.57 3.82 33.16
N LEU A 400 18.03 4.30 32.00
CA LEU A 400 18.59 3.46 30.96
C LEU A 400 20.06 3.84 30.81
N THR A 401 20.96 3.01 31.32
CA THR A 401 22.41 3.20 31.15
C THR A 401 22.89 2.23 30.07
N VAL A 402 23.20 2.75 28.89
CA VAL A 402 23.72 1.94 27.77
C VAL A 402 25.25 1.92 27.86
N ARG A 403 25.84 0.78 28.24
CA ARG A 403 27.24 0.45 27.94
C ARG A 403 27.30 -1.00 27.46
N GLY A 404 27.67 -1.19 26.20
CA GLY A 404 27.89 -2.51 25.61
C GLY A 404 26.60 -3.29 25.32
N TRP A 405 26.58 -4.02 24.22
CA TRP A 405 25.46 -4.84 23.78
C TRP A 405 25.15 -5.98 24.79
N ARG A 406 24.34 -5.68 25.82
CA ARG A 406 23.54 -6.63 26.62
C ARG A 406 22.70 -5.80 27.62
N GLY A 407 21.39 -5.68 27.37
CA GLY A 407 20.47 -5.04 28.31
C GLY A 407 20.08 -5.99 29.44
N ARG A 408 20.23 -5.55 30.70
CA ARG A 408 19.69 -6.24 31.89
C ARG A 408 18.67 -5.32 32.56
N TRP A 409 17.49 -5.84 32.87
CA TRP A 409 16.42 -5.10 33.54
C TRP A 409 16.59 -5.23 35.06
N THR A 410 16.59 -4.12 35.78
CA THR A 410 16.62 -4.13 37.25
C THR A 410 15.47 -3.29 37.78
N LEU A 411 14.58 -3.91 38.55
CA LEU A 411 13.54 -3.22 39.31
C LEU A 411 14.21 -2.58 40.53
N LEU A 412 14.22 -1.24 40.61
CA LEU A 412 14.59 -0.54 41.84
C LEU A 412 13.32 -0.13 42.56
N THR A 413 13.02 -0.80 43.66
CA THR A 413 11.99 -0.38 44.62
C THR A 413 12.65 0.45 45.71
N GLY A 414 12.57 1.78 45.62
CA GLY A 414 12.90 2.69 46.73
C GLY A 414 11.64 3.11 47.48
N ARG A 415 11.67 3.07 48.81
CA ARG A 415 10.66 3.72 49.67
C ARG A 415 11.14 5.13 50.02
N ASN A 416 10.24 6.09 49.80
CA ASN A 416 10.22 7.53 50.12
C ASN A 416 11.40 8.40 49.68
#